data_AF-A0AAV0QH13-F1
#
_entry.id   AF-A0AAV0QH13-F1
#
_cell.length_a   1.000
_cell.length_b   1.000
_cell.length_c   1.000
_cell.angle_alpha   90.00
_cell.angle_beta   90.00
_cell.angle_gamma   90.00
#
_symmetry.space_group_name_H-M   'P 1'
#
loop_
_entity.id
_entity.type
_entity.pdbx_description
1 polymer ?
#
loop_
_entity_poly.entity_id
_entity_poly.type
_entity_poly.pdbx_seq_one_letter_code
_entity_poly.pdbx_strand_id
1 'polypeptide(L)' 'MVIAVAVLILGVLLGALFLIPRNSAVAEKNRTNAADRKKVYGVYSKAEIALHDKRTDCWIIVKNRVWYFSQF' A
#
# COMPACT_ATOMS: atom_id res chain seq x y z
N MET A 1 -19.61 -19.29 -44.94
CA MET A 1 -20.23 -19.82 -43.69
C MET A 1 -19.19 -19.98 -42.58
N VAL A 2 -18.15 -20.78 -42.79
CA VAL A 2 -17.10 -21.03 -41.76
C VAL A 2 -16.38 -19.75 -41.29
N ILE A 3 -16.02 -18.85 -42.21
CA ILE A 3 -15.33 -17.58 -41.88
C ILE A 3 -16.22 -16.64 -41.06
N ALA A 4 -17.51 -16.52 -41.41
CA ALA A 4 -18.45 -15.69 -40.67
C ALA A 4 -18.67 -16.20 -39.24
N VAL A 5 -18.74 -17.53 -39.08
CA VAL A 5 -18.83 -18.18 -37.76
C VAL A 5 -17.55 -17.96 -36.95
N ALA A 6 -16.37 -18.05 -37.57
CA ALA A 6 -15.11 -17.81 -36.89
C ALA A 6 -14.96 -16.38 -36.36
N VAL A 7 -15.37 -15.37 -37.15
CA VAL A 7 -15.32 -13.96 -36.74
C VAL A 7 -16.29 -13.68 -35.58
N LEU A 8 -17.50 -14.26 -35.61
CA LEU A 8 -18.45 -14.12 -34.51
C LEU A 8 -17.93 -14.75 -33.22
N ILE A 9 -17.34 -15.95 -33.29
CA ILE A 9 -16.75 -16.62 -32.12
C ILE A 9 -15.61 -15.79 -31.53
N LEU A 10 -14.71 -15.26 -32.38
CA LEU A 10 -13.59 -14.45 -31.93
C LEU A 10 -14.05 -13.14 -31.26
N GLY A 11 -15.06 -12.48 -31.83
CA GLY A 11 -15.63 -11.26 -31.25
C GLY A 11 -16.27 -11.50 -29.87
N VAL A 12 -16.98 -12.62 -29.70
CA VAL A 12 -17.58 -12.99 -28.41
C VAL A 12 -16.51 -13.31 -27.37
N LEU A 13 -15.45 -14.03 -27.73
CA LEU A 13 -14.35 -14.36 -26.83
C LEU A 13 -13.60 -13.12 -26.34
N LEU A 14 -13.31 -12.17 -27.25
CA LEU A 14 -12.65 -10.91 -26.90
C LEU A 14 -13.55 -10.00 -26.05
N GLY A 15 -14.83 -9.91 -26.37
CA GLY A 15 -15.81 -9.16 -25.59
C GLY A 15 -15.97 -9.71 -24.17
N ALA A 16 -16.06 -11.03 -24.03
CA ALA A 16 -16.11 -11.68 -22.71
C ALA A 16 -14.83 -11.42 -21.91
N LEU A 17 -13.65 -11.50 -22.54
CA LEU A 17 -12.36 -11.22 -21.89
C LEU A 17 -12.26 -9.77 -21.39
N PHE A 18 -12.84 -8.81 -22.11
CA PHE A 18 -12.83 -7.39 -21.74
C PHE A 18 -13.85 -7.04 -20.63
N LEU A 19 -14.95 -7.80 -20.55
CA LEU A 19 -15.97 -7.64 -19.49
C LEU A 19 -15.60 -8.34 -18.18
N ILE A 20 -14.56 -9.18 -18.16
CA ILE A 20 -13.98 -9.67 -16.90
C ILE A 20 -13.33 -8.46 -16.22
N PRO A 21 -13.87 -7.96 -15.09
CA PRO A 21 -13.21 -6.92 -14.34
C PRO A 21 -11.86 -7.50 -13.91
N ARG A 22 -10.79 -6.96 -14.50
CA ARG A 22 -9.42 -7.28 -14.14
C ARG A 22 -9.23 -6.83 -12.70
N ASN A 23 -9.51 -7.71 -11.75
CA ASN A 23 -9.11 -7.55 -10.36
C ASN A 23 -7.59 -7.66 -10.35
N SER A 24 -6.91 -6.53 -10.54
CA SER A 24 -5.47 -6.44 -10.34
C SER A 24 -5.19 -6.61 -8.85
N ALA A 25 -5.24 -7.84 -8.36
CA ALA A 25 -4.50 -8.28 -7.20
C ALA A 25 -3.03 -8.44 -7.63
N VAL A 26 -2.42 -7.33 -8.04
CA VAL A 26 -0.97 -7.15 -8.03
C VAL A 26 -0.70 -6.17 -6.90
N ALA A 27 -0.86 -6.68 -5.69
CA ALA A 27 -0.39 -6.03 -4.48
C ALA A 27 0.92 -6.70 -4.09
N GLU A 28 2.00 -6.39 -4.81
CA GLU A 28 3.35 -6.61 -4.29
C GLU A 28 4.16 -5.31 -4.38
N LYS A 29 3.83 -4.46 -3.40
CA LYS A 29 4.73 -3.71 -2.53
C LYS A 29 6.19 -3.58 -3.00
N ASN A 30 6.45 -2.56 -3.79
CA ASN A 30 7.72 -1.83 -3.74
C ASN A 30 7.43 -0.34 -3.60
N ARG A 31 6.97 0.04 -2.40
CA ARG A 31 6.98 1.43 -1.93
C ARG A 31 8.29 1.64 -1.20
N THR A 32 9.34 1.96 -1.94
CA THR A 32 10.50 2.63 -1.37
C THR A 32 10.09 4.06 -1.00
N ASN A 33 10.15 4.34 0.29
CA ASN A 33 10.49 5.64 0.89
C ASN A 33 9.72 6.87 0.40
N ALA A 34 8.54 7.16 0.98
CA ALA A 34 8.06 8.53 1.20
C ALA A 34 6.68 8.59 1.90
N ALA A 35 5.90 7.51 1.88
CA ALA A 35 4.49 7.56 2.31
C ALA A 35 4.16 6.76 3.58
N ASP A 36 5.15 6.14 4.23
CA ASP A 36 4.95 5.51 5.55
C ASP A 36 5.26 6.48 6.69
N ARG A 37 4.80 7.74 6.54
CA ARG A 37 4.32 8.47 7.71
C ARG A 37 2.90 8.00 7.97
N LYS A 38 2.74 6.69 8.19
CA LYS A 38 1.56 6.18 8.90
C LYS A 38 1.65 6.86 10.25
N LYS A 39 0.93 7.96 10.39
CA LYS A 39 0.59 8.52 11.69
C LYS A 39 -0.24 7.44 12.36
N VAL A 40 0.45 6.49 12.97
CA VAL A 40 -0.15 5.56 13.90
C VAL A 40 -0.49 6.45 15.08
N TYR A 41 -1.73 6.93 15.11
CA TYR A 41 -2.30 7.53 16.30
C TYR A 41 -2.54 6.38 17.29
N GLY A 42 -1.46 5.84 17.83
CA GLY A 42 -1.45 4.81 18.85
C GLY A 42 -1.32 5.43 20.24
N VAL A 43 -1.92 4.78 21.23
CA VAL A 43 -1.56 5.03 22.63
C VAL A 43 -0.29 4.25 22.90
N TYR A 44 0.80 4.96 23.16
CA TYR A 44 2.12 4.37 23.41
C TYR A 44 2.41 4.35 24.90
N SER A 45 3.03 3.27 25.37
CA SER A 45 3.52 3.21 26.75
C SER A 45 4.85 3.96 26.89
N LYS A 46 5.19 4.43 28.09
CA LYS A 46 6.51 5.06 28.32
C LYS A 46 7.67 4.09 28.08
N ALA A 47 7.48 2.81 28.40
CA ALA A 47 8.49 1.78 28.19
C ALA A 47 8.75 1.53 26.70
N GLU A 48 7.70 1.55 25.89
CA GLU A 48 7.81 1.44 24.43
C GLU A 48 8.54 2.64 23.83
N ILE A 49 8.17 3.86 24.24
CA ILE A 49 8.82 5.08 23.75
C ILE A 49 10.31 5.10 24.10
N ALA A 50 10.70 4.56 25.26
CA ALA A 50 12.10 4.50 25.70
C ALA A 50 12.99 3.60 24.82
N LEU A 51 12.41 2.71 24.01
CA LEU A 51 13.17 1.86 23.08
C LEU A 51 13.63 2.62 21.83
N HIS A 52 13.11 3.83 21.61
CA HIS A 52 13.37 4.65 20.42
C HIS A 52 14.29 5.84 20.78
N ASP A 53 15.53 5.53 21.16
CA ASP A 53 16.57 6.48 21.60
C ASP A 53 17.69 6.70 20.57
N LYS A 54 17.56 6.13 19.38
CA LYS A 54 18.61 6.15 18.35
C LYS A 54 18.49 7.38 17.46
N ARG A 55 19.61 7.88 16.94
CA ARG A 55 19.63 9.04 16.03
C ARG A 55 18.69 8.87 14.82
N THR A 56 18.63 7.66 14.26
CA THR A 56 17.77 7.33 13.11
C THR A 56 16.35 6.90 13.50
N ASP A 57 16.05 6.82 14.80
CA ASP A 57 14.77 6.37 15.36
C ASP A 57 14.60 6.96 16.77
N CYS A 58 14.35 8.28 16.81
CA CYS A 58 14.24 9.06 18.04
C CYS A 58 12.80 9.52 18.24
N TRP A 59 12.19 9.10 19.35
CA TRP A 59 10.83 9.49 19.72
C TRP A 59 10.87 10.40 20.94
N ILE A 60 10.12 11.50 20.90
CA ILE A 60 10.05 12.45 22.01
C ILE A 60 8.61 12.70 22.43
N ILE A 61 8.40 12.97 23.73
CA ILE A 61 7.09 13.29 24.30
C ILE A 61 7.00 14.79 24.52
N VAL A 62 6.06 15.47 23.84
CA VAL A 62 5.79 16.91 24.03
C VAL A 62 4.30 17.11 24.28
N LYS A 63 3.95 17.72 25.42
CA LYS A 63 2.55 17.95 25.85
C LYS A 63 1.69 16.68 25.71
N ASN A 64 2.16 15.56 26.28
CA ASN A 64 1.51 14.25 26.24
C ASN A 64 1.29 13.66 24.83
N ARG A 65 2.04 14.12 23.83
CA ARG A 65 2.03 13.55 22.47
C ARG A 65 3.41 13.05 22.08
N VAL A 66 3.43 11.90 21.40
CA VAL A 66 4.66 11.30 20.85
C VAL A 66 4.96 11.90 19.49
N TRP A 67 6.21 12.27 19.27
CA TRP A 67 6.73 12.82 18.02
C TRP A 67 7.92 12.00 17.55
N TYR A 68 8.03 11.84 16.23
CA TYR A 68 9.07 11.06 15.56
C TYR A 68 10.04 12.01 14.86
N PHE A 69 11.33 11.94 15.21
CA PHE A 69 12.40 12.77 14.65
C PHE A 69 13.44 11.93 13.91
N SER A 70 13.02 11.12 12.93
CA SER A 70 13.89 10.13 12.27
C SER A 70 14.64 10.63 11.03
N GLN A 71 14.79 11.94 10.79
CA GLN A 71 15.27 12.46 9.47
C GLN A 71 16.05 13.80 9.50
N PHE A 72 16.83 14.08 10.55
CA PHE A 72 17.86 15.14 10.50
C PHE A 72 19.27 14.55 10.34
#